data_AF-A0A7C7GS46-F1
#
_entry.id   AF-A0A7C7GS46-F1
#
_cell.length_a   1.000
_cell.length_b   1.000
_cell.length_c   1.000
_cell.angle_alpha   90.00
_cell.angle_beta   90.00
_cell.angle_gamma   90.00
#
_symmetry.space_group_name_H-M   'P 1'
#
loop_
_entity.id
_entity.type
_entity.pdbx_description
1 polymer ?
#
loop_
_entity_poly.entity_id
_entity_poly.type
_entity_poly.pdbx_seq_one_letter_code
_entity_poly.pdbx_strand_id
1 'polypeptide(L)' 'QGEDGEDYFLHVSGLREHMKDKGLREGQRVLFDVDFDMKGDRAINVRIE' A
#
# COMPACT_ATOMS: atom_id res chain seq x y z
N GLN A 1 3.37 -7.38 -2.22
CA GLN A 1 3.12 -8.17 -3.43
C GLN A 1 1.62 -8.19 -3.76
N GLY A 2 1.27 -7.85 -4.99
CA GLY A 2 -0.07 -8.06 -5.54
C GLY A 2 -0.30 -9.51 -5.97
N GLU A 3 -1.52 -9.84 -6.38
CA GLU A 3 -1.84 -11.18 -6.91
C GLU A 3 -1.21 -11.46 -8.28
N ASP A 4 -0.77 -10.41 -8.97
CA ASP A 4 0.02 -10.44 -10.19
C ASP A 4 1.49 -10.83 -9.96
N GLY A 5 1.92 -10.91 -8.69
CA GLY A 5 3.30 -11.21 -8.32
C GLY A 5 4.21 -9.98 -8.28
N GLU A 6 3.70 -8.78 -8.57
CA GLU A 6 4.46 -7.54 -8.61
C GLU A 6 4.53 -6.88 -7.23
N ASP A 7 5.64 -6.17 -6.98
CA ASP A 7 5.85 -5.42 -5.75
C ASP A 7 5.57 -3.93 -5.97
N TYR A 8 4.64 -3.42 -5.17
CA TYR A 8 4.18 -2.04 -5.23
C TYR A 8 4.81 -1.21 -4.12
N PHE A 9 5.32 -0.02 -4.47
CA PHE A 9 5.90 0.87 -3.48
C PHE A 9 4.79 1.53 -2.64
N LEU A 10 4.92 1.47 -1.32
CA LEU A 10 4.02 2.13 -0.39
C LEU A 10 4.71 3.29 0.31
N HIS A 11 4.14 4.48 0.18
CA HIS A 11 4.50 5.64 0.99
C HIS A 11 3.53 5.80 2.16
N VAL A 12 4.00 6.31 3.32
CA VAL A 12 3.18 6.52 4.52
C VAL A 12 1.96 7.43 4.26
N SER A 13 2.03 8.30 3.26
CA SER A 13 0.88 9.12 2.84
C SER A 13 -0.26 8.31 2.22
N GLY A 14 0.02 7.12 1.68
CA GLY A 14 -0.97 6.21 1.09
C GLY A 14 -1.73 5.37 2.11
N LEU A 15 -1.29 5.37 3.38
CA LEU A 15 -2.02 4.76 4.49
C LEU A 15 -3.22 5.64 4.89
N ARG A 16 -4.34 5.03 5.26
CA ARG A 16 -5.44 5.75 5.93
C ARG A 16 -5.00 6.33 7.28
N GLU A 17 -5.62 7.43 7.72
CA GLU A 17 -5.24 8.17 8.94
C GLU A 17 -5.04 7.27 10.17
N HIS A 18 -5.98 6.38 10.46
CA HIS A 18 -5.91 5.46 11.60
C HIS A 18 -4.79 4.42 11.53
N MET A 19 -4.13 4.29 10.37
CA MET A 19 -3.01 3.38 10.14
C MET A 19 -1.66 4.09 10.07
N LYS A 20 -1.63 5.42 9.91
CA LYS A 20 -0.37 6.17 9.86
C LYS A 20 0.42 6.05 11.16
N ASP A 21 -0.27 6.04 12.30
CA ASP A 21 0.36 5.88 13.63
C ASP A 21 0.80 4.45 13.94
N LYS A 22 0.13 3.44 13.36
CA LYS A 22 0.39 2.02 13.64
C LYS A 22 1.31 1.35 12.62
N GLY A 23 1.40 1.92 11.42
CA GLY A 23 2.11 1.32 10.29
C GLY A 23 1.48 0.02 9.81
N LEU A 24 2.25 -0.69 8.98
CA LEU A 24 1.97 -2.06 8.55
C LEU A 24 3.03 -2.99 9.12
N ARG A 25 2.63 -4.24 9.39
CA ARG A 25 3.54 -5.31 9.78
C ARG A 25 3.80 -6.23 8.60
N GLU A 26 4.99 -6.82 8.56
CA GLU A 26 5.32 -7.83 7.56
C GLU A 26 4.35 -9.02 7.64
N GLY A 27 3.95 -9.56 6.48
CA GLY A 27 2.99 -10.65 6.37
C GLY A 27 1.51 -10.25 6.56
N GLN A 28 1.22 -8.98 6.82
CA GLN A 28 -0.15 -8.49 6.98
C GLN A 28 -0.84 -8.36 5.62
N ARG A 29 -2.03 -8.97 5.48
CA ARG A 29 -2.87 -8.81 4.29
C ARG A 29 -3.54 -7.44 4.30
N VAL A 30 -3.48 -6.77 3.15
CA VAL A 30 -4.03 -5.43 2.97
C VAL A 30 -4.70 -5.32 1.61
N LEU A 31 -5.70 -4.44 1.55
CA LEU A 31 -6.30 -3.99 0.31
C LEU A 31 -5.70 -2.62 -0.02
N PHE A 32 -5.33 -2.43 -1.28
CA PHE A 32 -4.78 -1.19 -1.80
C PHE A 32 -5.25 -0.98 -3.24
N ASP A 33 -5.26 0.28 -3.67
CA ASP A 33 -5.41 0.61 -5.08
C ASP A 33 -4.02 0.90 -5.67
N VAL A 34 -3.83 0.62 -6.96
CA VAL A 34 -2.60 0.94 -7.68
C VAL A 34 -2.76 2.28 -8.39
N ASP A 35 -1.82 3.18 -8.18
CA ASP A 35 -1.72 4.46 -8.88
C ASP A 35 -0.41 4.52 -9.67
N PHE A 36 -0.48 5.06 -10.88
CA PHE A 36 0.63 5.12 -11.83
C PHE A 36 1.08 6.58 -11.95
N ASP A 37 2.30 6.89 -11.50
CA ASP A 37 2.91 8.22 -11.64
C ASP A 37 4.21 8.14 -12.45
N MET A 38 4.82 9.28 -12.80
CA MET A 38 6.10 9.37 -13.52
C MET A 38 7.27 8.64 -12.84
N LYS A 39 7.08 8.21 -11.59
CA LYS A 39 8.07 7.46 -10.77
C LYS A 39 7.83 5.95 -10.73
N GLY A 40 6.77 5.45 -11.37
CA GLY A 40 6.37 4.05 -11.35
C GLY A 40 5.15 3.77 -10.46
N ASP A 41 4.82 2.50 -10.35
CA ASP A 41 3.60 2.00 -9.75
C ASP A 41 3.67 2.09 -8.22
N ARG A 42 2.62 2.64 -7.61
CA ARG A 42 2.55 2.80 -6.16
C ARG A 42 1.22 2.35 -5.58
N ALA A 43 1.26 1.87 -4.36
CA ALA A 43 0.07 1.52 -3.58
C ALA A 43 -0.50 2.77 -2.90
N ILE A 44 -1.80 3.01 -3.08
CA ILE A 44 -2.57 4.08 -2.44
C ILE A 44 -3.80 3.51 -1.72
N ASN A 45 -4.43 4.34 -0.87
CA ASN A 45 -5.64 3.98 -0.11
C ASN A 45 -5.54 2.69 0.72
N VAL A 46 -4.35 2.39 1.22
CA VAL A 46 -4.07 1.09 1.86
C VAL A 46 -4.84 0.94 3.16
N ARG A 47 -5.49 -0.22 3.33
CA ARG A 47 -6.29 -0.62 4.49
C ARG A 47 -6.13 -2.11 4.78
N ILE A 48 -6.40 -2.52 6.01
CA ILE A 48 -6.43 -3.94 6.39
C ILE A 48 -7.67 -4.61 5.76
N GLU A 49 -7.52 -5.86 5.33
CA GLU A 49 -8.63 -6.76 4.96
C GLU A 49 -9.48 -7.12 6.19
#